data_AF-A0A3B9BP97-F1
#
_entry.id   AF-A0A3B9BP97-F1
#
_cell.length_a   1.000
_cell.length_b   1.000
_cell.length_c   1.000
_cell.angle_alpha   90.00
_cell.angle_beta   90.00
_cell.angle_gamma   90.00
#
_symmetry.space_group_name_H-M   'P 1'
#
loop_
_entity.id
_entity.type
_entity.pdbx_description
1 polymer ?
#
loop_
_entity_poly.entity_id
_entity_poly.type
_entity_poly.pdbx_seq_one_letter_code
_entity_poly.pdbx_strand_id
1 'polypeptide(L)' 'MNFDLTDERQMLQNGLRRYLADAYNAGARKSIDEAEVGFSEDIWNSLADMGVIGALFSE' A
#
# COMPACT_ATOMS: atom_id res chain seq x y z
N MET A 1 -15.70 2.77 24.36
CA MET A 1 -15.56 2.38 22.95
C MET A 1 -14.07 2.31 22.66
N ASN A 2 -13.57 1.18 22.15
CA ASN A 2 -12.16 1.05 21.81
C ASN A 2 -11.97 1.45 20.34
N PHE A 3 -11.08 2.41 20.08
CA PHE A 3 -10.78 2.93 18.73
C PHE A 3 -9.38 2.52 18.26
N ASP A 4 -8.65 1.76 19.08
CA ASP A 4 -7.33 1.30 18.75
C ASP A 4 -7.41 0.18 17.71
N LEU A 5 -6.45 0.21 16.78
CA LEU A 5 -6.22 -0.90 15.87
C LEU A 5 -5.68 -2.10 16.66
N THR A 6 -6.01 -3.31 16.21
CA THR A 6 -5.32 -4.52 16.67
C THR A 6 -3.83 -4.41 16.36
N ASP A 7 -2.99 -5.10 17.13
CA ASP A 7 -1.53 -5.07 16.93
C ASP A 7 -1.15 -5.44 15.49
N GLU A 8 -1.83 -6.43 14.91
CA GLU A 8 -1.65 -6.84 13.52
C GLU A 8 -1.99 -5.72 12.53
N ARG A 9 -3.10 -5.01 12.74
CA ARG A 9 -3.49 -3.86 11.90
C ARG A 9 -2.50 -2.70 12.07
N GLN A 10 -1.93 -2.49 13.25
CA GLN A 10 -0.88 -1.49 13.47
C GLN A 10 0.40 -1.87 12.74
N MET A 11 0.82 -3.13 12.78
CA MET A 11 1.98 -3.63 12.04
C MET A 11 1.81 -3.45 10.54
N LEU A 12 0.65 -3.83 9.99
CA LEU A 12 0.33 -3.63 8.58
C LEU A 12 0.35 -2.14 8.21
N GLN A 13 -0.28 -1.28 9.01
CA GLN A 13 -0.27 0.17 8.78
C GLN A 13 1.15 0.75 8.74
N ASN A 14 2.00 0.35 9.68
CA ASN A 14 3.38 0.82 9.77
C ASN A 14 4.22 0.36 8.57
N GLY A 15 4.08 -0.92 8.18
CA GLY A 15 4.73 -1.48 7.00
C GLY A 15 4.29 -0.77 5.71
N LEU A 16 2.98 -0.58 5.55
CA LEU A 16 2.39 0.11 4.40
C LEU A 16 2.88 1.56 4.29
N ARG A 17 2.90 2.30 5.41
CA ARG A 17 3.40 3.69 5.42
C ARG A 17 4.85 3.78 4.96
N ARG A 18 5.72 2.90 5.46
CA ARG A 18 7.13 2.89 5.06
C ARG A 18 7.28 2.53 3.59
N TYR A 19 6.60 1.49 3.14
CA TYR A 19 6.64 1.06 1.75
C TYR A 19 6.18 2.16 0.79
N LEU A 20 5.05 2.81 1.04
CA LEU A 20 4.56 3.88 0.17
C LEU A 20 5.49 5.09 0.15
N ALA A 21 6.12 5.43 1.28
CA ALA A 21 7.09 6.51 1.33
C ALA A 21 8.31 6.24 0.41
N ASP A 22 8.75 5.00 0.33
CA ASP A 22 9.88 4.58 -0.50
C ASP A 22 9.47 4.38 -1.97
N ALA A 23 8.32 3.74 -2.21
CA ALA A 23 7.84 3.33 -3.53
C ALA A 23 7.26 4.50 -4.35
N TYR A 24 6.55 5.45 -3.73
CA TYR A 24 5.91 6.59 -4.43
C TYR A 24 6.80 7.85 -4.48
N ASN A 25 8.08 7.66 -4.82
CA ASN A 25 9.01 8.76 -5.03
C ASN A 25 8.74 9.52 -6.36
N ALA A 26 9.45 10.62 -6.58
CA ALA A 26 9.26 11.47 -7.77
C ALA A 26 9.47 10.72 -9.09
N GLY A 27 10.37 9.74 -9.14
CA GLY A 27 10.60 8.89 -10.31
C GLY A 27 9.40 7.99 -10.59
N ALA A 28 8.91 7.29 -9.55
CA ALA A 28 7.72 6.44 -9.68
C ALA A 28 6.49 7.23 -10.13
N ARG A 29 6.28 8.43 -9.60
CA ARG A 29 5.18 9.31 -10.03
C ARG A 29 5.27 9.70 -11.49
N LYS A 30 6.47 10.02 -11.98
CA LYS A 30 6.69 10.32 -13.39
C LYS A 30 6.41 9.12 -14.28
N SER A 31 6.88 7.93 -13.90
CA SER A 31 6.61 6.70 -14.64
C SER A 31 5.11 6.37 -14.70
N ILE A 32 4.37 6.67 -13.64
CA ILE A 32 2.91 6.47 -13.58
C ILE A 32 2.18 7.46 -14.48
N ASP A 33 2.61 8.72 -14.53
CA ASP A 33 2.03 9.76 -15.39
C ASP A 33 2.19 9.43 -16.88
N GLU A 34 3.30 8.78 -17.24
CA GLU A 34 3.59 8.31 -18.59
C GLU A 34 2.91 6.94 -18.91
N ALA A 35 2.36 6.25 -17.91
CA ALA A 35 1.76 4.93 -18.08
C ALA A 35 0.31 5.02 -18.59
N GLU A 36 -0.05 4.12 -19.51
CA GLU A 36 -1.39 4.07 -20.12
C GLU A 36 -2.51 3.88 -19.10
N VAL A 37 -2.25 3.10 -18.04
CA VAL A 37 -3.23 2.75 -17.01
C VAL A 37 -3.27 3.74 -15.83
N GLY A 38 -2.34 4.70 -15.75
CA GLY A 38 -2.29 5.72 -14.69
C GLY A 38 -1.96 5.19 -13.29
N PHE A 39 -1.44 3.96 -13.18
CA PHE A 39 -0.89 3.38 -11.95
C PHE A 39 0.30 2.47 -12.27
N SER A 40 1.08 2.11 -11.24
CA SER A 40 2.18 1.14 -11.37
C SER A 40 1.69 -0.25 -11.00
N GLU A 41 1.71 -1.18 -11.96
CA GLU A 41 1.38 -2.60 -11.72
C GLU A 41 2.30 -3.23 -10.65
N ASP A 42 3.60 -2.90 -10.66
CA ASP A 42 4.56 -3.40 -9.66
C ASP A 42 4.20 -2.98 -8.23
N ILE A 43 3.82 -1.72 -8.04
CA ILE A 43 3.36 -1.21 -6.75
C ILE A 43 2.06 -1.90 -6.36
N TRP A 44 1.17 -2.12 -7.33
CA TRP A 44 -0.12 -2.76 -7.08
C TRP A 44 0.02 -4.23 -6.66
N ASN A 45 0.92 -4.98 -7.30
CA ASN A 45 1.27 -6.34 -6.92
C ASN A 45 1.90 -6.40 -5.52
N SER A 46 2.81 -5.47 -5.21
CA SER A 46 3.44 -5.40 -3.88
C SER A 46 2.44 -5.16 -2.75
N LEU A 47 1.39 -4.37 -3.00
CA LEU A 47 0.32 -4.13 -2.02
C LEU A 47 -0.55 -5.38 -1.81
N ALA A 48 -0.77 -6.17 -2.86
CA ALA A 48 -1.44 -7.47 -2.76
C ALA A 48 -0.60 -8.45 -1.93
N ASP A 49 0.71 -8.54 -2.19
CA ASP A 49 1.64 -9.41 -1.46
C ASP A 49 1.76 -9.06 0.03
N MET A 50 1.62 -7.77 0.36
CA MET A 50 1.60 -7.29 1.75
C MET A 50 0.29 -7.63 2.48
N GLY A 51 -0.74 -8.11 1.77
CA GLY A 51 -2.04 -8.42 2.34
C GLY A 51 -2.94 -7.20 2.58
N VAL A 52 -2.60 -6.03 2.00
CA VAL A 52 -3.40 -4.80 2.15
C VAL A 52 -4.81 -5.00 1.64
N ILE A 53 -4.96 -5.71 0.52
CA ILE A 53 -6.26 -6.02 -0.07
C ILE A 53 -7.06 -6.94 0.85
N GLY A 54 -6.43 -7.95 1.43
CA GLY A 54 -7.04 -8.87 2.40
C GLY A 54 -7.55 -8.15 3.64
N ALA A 55 -6.83 -7.14 4.12
CA ALA A 55 -7.21 -6.35 5.29
C ALA A 55 -8.50 -5.51 5.11
N LEU A 56 -8.98 -5.34 3.88
CA LEU A 56 -10.24 -4.65 3.59
C LEU A 56 -11.47 -5.55 3.82
N PHE A 57 -11.27 -6.86 3.89
CA PHE A 57 -12.34 -7.81 4.14
C PHE A 57 -12.37 -8.15 5.64
N SER A 58 -13.58 -8.23 6.19
CA SER A 58 -13.77 -8.84 7.51
C SER A 58 -13.88 -10.34 7.31
N GLU A 59 -13.22 -11.11 8.17
CA GLU A 59 -13.54 -12.54 8.33
C GLU A 59 -14.97 -12.73 8.83
#